data_AF-A0A919SMZ8-F1
#
_entry.id   AF-A0A919SMZ8-F1
#
_cell.length_a   1.000
_cell.length_b   1.000
_cell.length_c   1.000
_cell.angle_alpha   90.00
_cell.angle_beta   90.00
_cell.angle_gamma   90.00
#
_symmetry.space_group_name_H-M   'P 1'
#
loop_
_entity.id
_entity.type
_entity.pdbx_description
1 polymer ?
#
loop_
_entity_poly.entity_id
_entity_poly.type
_entity_poly.pdbx_seq_one_letter_code
_entity_poly.pdbx_strand_id
1 'polypeptide(L)' 'MATYNVIWNDERGTQALEADDVILEDGIYEFWRENEVFLRVPTTDIKELTPIAEV' A
#
# COMPACT_ATOMS: atom_id res chain seq x y z
N MET A 1 -2.71 -0.46 13.55
CA MET A 1 -1.75 -0.63 12.45
C MET A 1 -2.10 -1.90 11.71
N ALA A 2 -2.33 -1.80 10.40
CA ALA A 2 -2.54 -2.95 9.54
C ALA A 2 -1.30 -3.15 8.67
N THR A 3 -0.97 -4.41 8.38
CA THR A 3 0.05 -4.70 7.38
C THR A 3 -0.62 -4.98 6.05
N TYR A 4 -0.15 -4.33 4.98
CA TYR A 4 -0.63 -4.53 3.63
C TYR A 4 0.44 -5.26 2.82
N ASN A 5 0.05 -6.35 2.17
CA ASN A 5 0.88 -7.02 1.19
C ASN A 5 0.69 -6.35 -0.17
N VAL A 6 1.75 -5.68 -0.64
CA VAL A 6 1.79 -4.98 -1.92
C VAL A 6 2.56 -5.82 -2.92
N ILE A 7 1.89 -6.24 -3.98
CA ILE A 7 2.54 -6.86 -5.14
C ILE A 7 2.73 -5.79 -6.18
N TRP A 8 3.97 -5.48 -6.51
CA TRP A 8 4.36 -4.49 -7.51
C TRP A 8 4.30 -5.09 -8.92
N ASN A 9 4.08 -4.25 -9.93
CA ASN A 9 4.16 -4.64 -11.34
C ASN A 9 5.61 -4.71 -11.85
N ASP A 10 6.58 -4.22 -11.08
CA ASP A 10 8.00 -4.19 -11.42
C ASP A 10 8.86 -5.21 -10.65
N GLU A 11 10.18 -5.05 -10.73
CA GLU A 11 11.20 -5.93 -10.16
C GLU A 11 11.20 -6.01 -8.63
N ARG A 12 10.51 -5.09 -7.94
CA ARG A 12 10.31 -5.09 -6.48
C ARG A 12 9.57 -6.33 -5.99
N GLY A 13 8.74 -6.95 -6.82
CA GLY A 13 8.01 -8.16 -6.46
C GLY A 13 6.96 -7.91 -5.36
N THR A 14 7.06 -8.61 -4.24
CA THR A 14 6.10 -8.52 -3.12
C THR A 14 6.74 -7.84 -1.92
N GLN A 15 6.07 -6.85 -1.34
CA GLN A 15 6.53 -6.11 -0.17
C GLN A 15 5.39 -5.94 0.85
N ALA A 16 5.69 -6.21 2.12
CA ALA A 16 4.78 -5.90 3.22
C ALA A 16 5.01 -4.44 3.68
N LEU A 17 3.93 -3.65 3.76
CA LEU A 17 3.94 -2.28 4.23
C LEU A 17 3.00 -2.11 5.42
N GLU A 18 3.51 -1.51 6.48
CA GLU A 18 2.70 -1.15 7.65
C GLU A 18 2.10 0.25 7.45
N ALA A 19 0.77 0.31 7.41
CA ALA A 19 0.00 1.54 7.29
C ALA A 19 -1.21 1.50 8.23
N ASP A 20 -1.62 2.67 8.71
CA ASP A 20 -2.86 2.82 9.46
C ASP A 20 -4.06 2.82 8.51
N ASP A 21 -3.90 3.47 7.34
CA ASP A 21 -4.93 3.55 6.31
C ASP A 21 -4.30 3.56 4.91
N VAL A 22 -5.07 3.15 3.91
CA VAL A 22 -4.69 3.23 2.50
C VAL A 22 -5.85 3.82 1.71
N ILE A 23 -5.64 5.03 1.20
CA ILE A 23 -6.65 5.79 0.45
C ILE A 23 -6.30 5.75 -1.03
N LEU A 24 -7.29 5.56 -1.88
CA LEU A 24 -7.14 5.69 -3.34
C LEU A 24 -7.70 7.05 -3.77
N GLU A 25 -6.84 7.99 -4.13
CA GLU A 25 -7.21 9.32 -4.60
C GLU A 25 -6.55 9.59 -5.97
N ASP A 26 -7.33 10.03 -6.97
CA ASP A 26 -6.85 10.33 -8.33
C ASP A 26 -5.97 9.24 -8.98
N GLY A 27 -6.26 7.97 -8.69
CA GLY A 27 -5.50 6.83 -9.24
C GLY A 27 -4.16 6.58 -8.54
N ILE A 28 -3.92 7.21 -7.40
CA ILE A 28 -2.75 7.07 -6.55
C ILE A 28 -3.18 6.45 -5.21
N TYR A 29 -2.52 5.37 -4.81
CA TYR A 29 -2.61 4.85 -3.45
C TYR A 29 -1.73 5.68 -2.52
N GLU A 30 -2.36 6.21 -1.48
CA GLU A 30 -1.71 6.91 -0.39
C GLU A 30 -1.70 6.02 0.85
N PHE A 31 -0.51 5.68 1.34
CA PHE A 31 -0.33 4.94 2.58
C PHE A 31 -0.12 5.93 3.71
N TRP A 32 -1.01 5.88 4.69
CA TRP A 32 -1.05 6.79 5.82
C TRP A 32 -0.48 6.10 7.07
N ARG A 33 0.29 6.86 7.85
CA ARG A 33 0.80 6.46 9.16
C ARG A 33 0.75 7.67 10.09
N GLU A 34 0.15 7.52 11.26
CA GLU A 34 0.06 8.60 12.26
C GLU A 34 -0.56 9.92 11.73
N ASN A 35 -1.49 9.83 10.76
CA ASN A 35 -2.10 10.95 10.00
C ASN A 35 -1.19 11.66 8.98
N GLU A 36 -0.06 11.06 8.61
CA GLU A 36 0.81 11.56 7.54
C GLU A 36 0.91 10.54 6.41
N VAL A 37 0.92 11.03 5.17
CA VAL A 37 1.19 10.18 4.00
C VAL A 37 2.69 9.95 3.91
N PHE A 38 3.14 8.71 4.12
CA PHE A 38 4.56 8.36 4.02
C PHE A 38 4.93 7.75 2.67
N LEU A 39 3.95 7.24 1.93
CA LEU A 39 4.16 6.64 0.62
C LEU A 39 2.98 6.94 -0.31
N ARG A 40 3.30 7.41 -1.52
CA ARG A 40 2.35 7.66 -2.61
C ARG A 40 2.78 6.86 -3.83
N VAL A 41 1.87 6.05 -4.34
CA VAL A 41 2.17 5.12 -5.42
C VAL A 41 1.03 5.10 -6.43
N PRO A 42 1.30 5.31 -7.73
CA PRO A 42 0.30 5.11 -8.78
C PRO A 42 -0.29 3.70 -8.75
N THR A 43 -1.60 3.57 -8.94
CA THR A 43 -2.27 2.27 -9.10
C THR A 43 -1.66 1.42 -10.22
N THR A 44 -1.06 2.04 -11.24
CA THR A 44 -0.37 1.36 -12.34
C THR A 44 0.89 0.61 -11.90
N ASP A 45 1.52 1.02 -10.80
CA ASP A 45 2.71 0.35 -10.26
C ASP A 45 2.36 -0.82 -9.33
N ILE A 46 1.10 -0.89 -8.87
CA ILE A 46 0.62 -1.95 -7.98
C ILE A 46 -0.19 -2.98 -8.79
N LYS A 47 0.26 -4.23 -8.73
CA LYS A 47 -0.45 -5.38 -9.30
C LYS A 47 -1.60 -5.83 -8.42
N GLU A 48 -1.34 -5.94 -7.11
CA GLU A 48 -2.32 -6.38 -6.13
C GLU A 48 -1.99 -5.77 -4.76
N LEU A 49 -3.03 -5.38 -4.03
CA LEU A 49 -2.94 -4.84 -2.67
C LEU A 49 -3.89 -5.64 -1.80
N THR A 50 -3.37 -6.37 -0.82
CA THR A 50 -4.17 -7.18 0.10
C THR A 50 -3.83 -6.85 1.56
N PRO A 51 -4.82 -6.53 2.42
CA PRO A 51 -4.57 -6.40 3.85
C PRO A 51 -4.22 -7.79 4.41
N ILE A 52 -3.11 -7.88 5.14
CA ILE A 52 -2.74 -9.05 5.91
C ILE A 52 -3.57 -9.00 7.20
N ALA A 53 -4.63 -9.79 7.25
CA ALA A 53 -5.37 -9.99 8.49
C ALA A 53 -4.44 -10.67 9.51
N GLU A 54 -4.21 -10.04 10.66
CA GLU A 54 -3.63 -10.73 11.81
C GLU A 54 -4.63 -11.79 12.29
N VAL A 55 -4.20 -13.06 12.29
CA VAL A 55 -4.99 -14.22 12.75
C VAL A 55 -5.05 -14.33 14.26
#